data_AF-A0A969C450-F1
#
_entry.id   AF-A0A969C450-F1
#
_cell.length_a   1.000
_cell.length_b   1.000
_cell.length_c   1.000
_cell.angle_alpha   90.00
_cell.angle_beta   90.00
_cell.angle_gamma   90.00
#
_symmetry.space_group_name_H-M   'P 1'
#
loop_
_entity.id
_entity.type
_entity.pdbx_description
1 polymer ?
#
loop_
_entity_poly.entity_id
_entity_poly.type
_entity_poly.pdbx_seq_one_letter_code
_entity_poly.pdbx_strand_id
1 'polypeptide(L)'
;MPFISQSAFVRFAVTPIGLNFISPPNTEGTVERFEELANEHFDRWLDWSNEKDEVPNEKRAEIAHRDLAIRRNTAELDPANIVVERIYGKELVDGLVKGLWGAR
;
A
#
# COMPACT_ATOMS: atom_id res chain seq x y z
N MET A 1 -1.95 5.15 -19.22
CA MET A 1 -3.33 4.61 -19.28
C MET A 1 -3.79 4.28 -17.87
N PRO A 2 -5.07 4.50 -17.48
CA PRO A 2 -5.57 4.06 -16.18
C PRO A 2 -5.36 2.56 -15.99
N PHE A 3 -4.89 2.15 -14.82
CA PHE A 3 -4.76 0.75 -14.42
C PHE A 3 -5.94 0.38 -13.52
N ILE A 4 -6.66 -0.68 -13.88
CA ILE A 4 -7.72 -1.24 -13.06
C ILE A 4 -7.26 -2.62 -12.57
N SER A 5 -6.96 -2.72 -11.28
CA SER A 5 -6.57 -3.99 -10.68
C SER A 5 -7.68 -5.03 -10.85
N GLN A 6 -7.28 -6.28 -11.11
CA GLN A 6 -8.21 -7.42 -11.15
C GLN A 6 -8.70 -7.79 -9.74
N SER A 7 -7.90 -7.52 -8.70
CA SER A 7 -8.28 -7.74 -7.31
C SER A 7 -9.32 -6.71 -6.86
N ALA A 8 -10.50 -7.20 -6.47
CA ALA A 8 -11.53 -6.35 -5.86
C ALA A 8 -11.04 -5.70 -4.57
N PHE A 9 -10.22 -6.40 -3.78
CA PHE A 9 -9.62 -5.86 -2.58
C PHE A 9 -8.70 -4.67 -2.89
N VAL A 10 -7.81 -4.78 -3.88
CA VAL A 10 -6.93 -3.65 -4.27
C VAL A 10 -7.75 -2.45 -4.70
N ARG A 11 -8.82 -2.64 -5.47
CA ARG A 11 -9.72 -1.54 -5.84
C ARG A 11 -10.41 -0.89 -4.64
N PHE A 12 -10.73 -1.67 -3.62
CA PHE A 12 -11.34 -1.18 -2.37
C PHE A 12 -10.33 -0.47 -1.45
N ALA A 13 -9.08 -0.93 -1.41
CA ALA A 13 -8.05 -0.44 -0.49
C ALA A 13 -7.48 0.93 -0.88
N VAL A 14 -7.61 1.32 -2.15
CA VAL A 14 -7.08 2.58 -2.67
C VAL A 14 -8.06 3.73 -2.40
N THR A 15 -7.54 4.91 -2.05
CA THR A 15 -8.35 6.12 -1.83
C THR A 15 -8.95 6.65 -3.15
N PRO A 16 -10.02 7.47 -3.11
CA PRO A 16 -10.60 8.06 -4.32
C PRO A 16 -9.65 8.90 -5.18
N ILE A 17 -8.53 9.35 -4.60
CA ILE A 17 -7.49 10.15 -5.28
C ILE A 17 -6.22 9.35 -5.57
N GLY A 18 -6.24 8.03 -5.35
CA GLY A 18 -5.07 7.17 -5.56
C GLY A 18 -4.74 7.02 -7.05
N LEU A 19 -3.48 7.28 -7.40
CA LEU A 19 -2.99 7.17 -8.77
C LEU A 19 -2.70 5.72 -9.14
N ASN A 20 -3.45 5.18 -10.11
CA ASN A 20 -3.26 3.83 -10.65
C ASN A 20 -3.11 3.91 -12.15
N PHE A 21 -1.89 3.78 -12.65
CA PHE A 21 -1.58 3.91 -14.07
C PHE A 21 -0.57 2.89 -14.53
N ILE A 22 -0.66 2.54 -15.80
CA ILE A 22 0.34 1.76 -16.52
C ILE A 22 0.86 2.59 -17.71
N SER A 23 2.17 2.49 -17.94
CA SER A 23 2.85 3.07 -19.10
C SER A 23 3.44 1.93 -19.95
N PRO A 24 3.47 2.05 -21.28
CA PRO A 24 4.24 1.13 -22.12
C PRO A 24 5.72 1.12 -21.71
N PRO A 25 6.40 -0.03 -21.80
CA PRO A 25 7.81 -0.13 -21.46
C PRO A 25 8.64 0.81 -22.34
N ASN A 26 9.72 1.37 -21.76
CA ASN A 26 10.68 2.25 -22.44
C ASN A 26 10.08 3.53 -23.04
N THR A 27 8.95 4.00 -22.51
CA THR A 27 8.42 5.31 -22.87
C THR A 27 9.29 6.39 -22.22
N GLU A 28 9.98 7.19 -23.05
CA GLU A 28 10.87 8.27 -22.61
C GLU A 28 10.16 9.22 -21.63
N GLY A 29 10.86 9.65 -20.57
CA GLY A 29 10.32 10.57 -19.57
C GLY A 29 9.34 9.95 -18.56
N THR A 30 8.95 8.67 -18.72
CA THR A 30 7.95 8.05 -17.83
C THR A 30 8.47 7.86 -16.41
N VAL A 31 9.72 7.41 -16.27
CA VAL A 31 10.31 7.14 -14.95
C VAL A 31 10.48 8.44 -14.19
N GLU A 32 11.05 9.45 -14.85
CA GLU A 32 11.22 10.81 -14.31
C GLU A 32 9.87 11.38 -13.85
N ARG A 33 8.83 11.21 -14.68
CA ARG A 33 7.48 11.68 -14.33
C ARG A 33 6.89 10.93 -13.13
N PHE A 34 7.12 9.63 -13.01
CA PHE A 34 6.66 8.86 -11.85
C PHE A 34 7.42 9.22 -10.58
N GLU A 35 8.72 9.49 -10.68
CA GLU A 35 9.54 9.95 -9.56
C GLU A 35 9.07 11.32 -9.06
N GLU A 36 8.84 12.28 -9.96
CA GLU A 36 8.26 13.59 -9.62
C GLU A 36 6.94 13.44 -8.85
N LEU A 37 5.98 12.68 -9.40
CA LEU A 37 4.68 12.47 -8.79
C LEU A 37 4.76 11.76 -7.43
N ALA A 38 5.64 10.76 -7.31
CA ALA A 38 5.84 10.04 -6.08
C ALA A 38 6.39 10.96 -4.99
N ASN A 39 7.39 11.79 -5.32
CA ASN A 39 7.94 12.78 -4.39
C ASN A 39 6.89 13.82 -3.99
N GLU A 40 6.14 14.40 -4.94
CA GLU A 40 5.07 15.35 -4.63
C GLU A 40 4.00 14.78 -3.68
N HIS A 41 3.63 13.51 -3.86
CA HIS A 41 2.66 12.85 -2.97
C HIS A 41 3.25 12.50 -1.61
N PHE A 42 4.52 12.09 -1.57
CA PHE A 42 5.19 11.78 -0.33
C PHE A 42 5.44 13.03 0.51
N ASP A 43 5.88 14.13 -0.10
CA ASP A 43 6.06 15.43 0.56
C ASP A 43 4.75 15.90 1.18
N ARG A 44 3.65 15.84 0.43
CA ARG A 44 2.32 16.18 0.95
C ARG A 44 1.90 15.30 2.14
N TRP A 45 2.21 14.00 2.08
CA TRP A 45 1.93 13.09 3.18
C TRP A 45 2.76 13.41 4.42
N LEU A 46 4.03 13.81 4.25
CA LEU A 46 4.89 14.27 5.34
C LEU A 46 4.35 15.55 5.97
N ASP A 47 3.91 16.52 5.17
CA ASP A 47 3.29 17.76 5.66
C ASP A 47 2.08 17.45 6.55
N TRP A 48 1.16 16.59 6.09
CA TRP A 48 0.02 16.16 6.91
C TRP A 48 0.42 15.42 8.18
N SER A 49 1.50 14.64 8.14
CA SER A 49 2.00 13.95 9.34
C SER A 49 2.64 14.93 10.34
N ASN A 50 3.23 16.02 9.87
CA ASN A 50 3.86 17.04 10.69
C ASN A 50 2.84 18.00 11.31
N GLU A 51 1.76 18.32 10.60
CA GLU A 51 0.73 19.29 11.02
C GLU A 51 -0.43 18.66 11.82
N LYS A 52 -0.35 17.38 12.18
CA LYS A 52 -1.47 16.66 12.81
C LYS A 52 -1.70 17.06 14.27
N ASP A 53 -2.98 17.19 14.63
CA ASP A 53 -3.41 17.25 16.02
C ASP A 53 -3.22 15.89 16.72
N GLU A 54 -3.12 15.92 18.05
CA GLU A 54 -3.13 14.70 18.83
C GLU A 54 -4.46 13.95 18.67
N VAL A 55 -4.38 12.63 18.51
CA VAL A 55 -5.57 11.77 18.46
C VAL A 55 -6.22 11.74 19.85
N PRO A 56 -7.51 12.10 19.97
CA PRO A 56 -8.25 12.00 21.22
C PRO A 56 -8.21 10.58 21.79
N ASN A 57 -8.06 10.46 23.11
CA ASN A 57 -7.84 9.17 23.77
C ASN A 57 -8.92 8.13 23.45
N GLU A 58 -10.17 8.57 23.37
CA GLU A 58 -11.34 7.75 23.07
C GLU A 58 -11.31 7.16 21.64
N LYS A 59 -10.61 7.79 20.71
CA LYS A 59 -10.50 7.32 19.31
C LYS A 59 -9.30 6.40 19.08
N ARG A 60 -8.32 6.38 19.98
CA ARG A 60 -7.05 5.65 19.77
C ARG A 60 -7.28 4.16 19.59
N ALA A 61 -8.16 3.56 20.40
CA ALA A 61 -8.45 2.13 20.33
C ALA A 61 -9.13 1.74 19.00
N GLU A 62 -10.10 2.55 18.56
CA GLU A 62 -10.80 2.33 17.28
C GLU A 62 -9.83 2.44 16.09
N ILE A 63 -9.01 3.49 16.06
CA ILE A 63 -8.02 3.70 15.00
C ILE A 63 -6.99 2.56 14.98
N ALA A 64 -6.48 2.15 16.15
CA ALA A 64 -5.52 1.05 16.23
C ALA A 64 -6.11 -0.28 15.71
N HIS A 65 -7.38 -0.56 16.04
CA HIS A 65 -8.09 -1.74 15.54
C HIS A 65 -8.29 -1.68 14.01
N ARG A 66 -8.73 -0.53 13.49
CA ARG A 66 -8.86 -0.29 12.04
C ARG A 66 -7.52 -0.48 11.33
N ASP A 67 -6.45 0.10 11.84
CA ASP A 67 -5.12 0.08 11.22
C ASP A 67 -4.50 -1.33 11.27
N LEU A 68 -4.78 -2.11 12.31
CA LEU A 68 -4.43 -3.53 12.33
C LEU A 68 -5.18 -4.30 11.24
N ALA A 69 -6.49 -4.07 11.10
CA ALA A 69 -7.29 -4.72 10.06
C ALA A 69 -6.80 -4.38 8.66
N ILE A 70 -6.46 -3.10 8.41
CA ILE A 70 -5.88 -2.64 7.14
C ILE A 70 -4.56 -3.37 6.87
N ARG A 71 -3.61 -3.36 7.82
CA ARG A 71 -2.31 -4.02 7.63
C ARG A 71 -2.44 -5.50 7.36
N ARG A 72 -3.26 -6.20 8.14
CA ARG A 72 -3.50 -7.64 7.98
C ARG A 72 -4.13 -7.96 6.63
N ASN A 73 -5.22 -7.26 6.28
CA ASN A 73 -5.92 -7.51 5.01
C ASN A 73 -5.01 -7.20 3.81
N THR A 74 -4.24 -6.11 3.87
CA THR A 74 -3.29 -5.77 2.81
C THR A 74 -2.23 -6.86 2.65
N ALA A 75 -1.64 -7.34 3.74
CA ALA A 75 -0.63 -8.39 3.68
C ALA A 75 -1.19 -9.75 3.22
N GLU A 76 -2.35 -10.17 3.74
CA GLU A 76 -2.92 -11.49 3.43
C GLU A 76 -3.57 -11.55 2.03
N LEU A 77 -4.14 -10.45 1.54
CA LEU A 77 -4.91 -10.40 0.29
C LEU A 77 -4.14 -9.80 -0.90
N ASP A 78 -2.85 -9.48 -0.74
CA ASP A 78 -2.04 -8.95 -1.82
C ASP A 78 -1.90 -9.99 -2.95
N PRO A 79 -2.39 -9.70 -4.17
CA PRO A 79 -2.23 -10.60 -5.31
C PRO A 79 -0.76 -10.85 -5.67
N ALA A 80 0.18 -10.00 -5.24
CA ALA A 80 1.62 -10.19 -5.47
C ALA A 80 2.23 -11.32 -4.63
N ASN A 81 1.56 -11.80 -3.58
CA ASN A 81 2.06 -12.91 -2.75
C ASN A 81 2.38 -14.17 -3.58
N ILE A 82 1.60 -14.45 -4.63
CA ILE A 82 1.86 -15.59 -5.54
C ILE A 82 3.19 -15.46 -6.29
N VAL A 83 3.63 -14.23 -6.58
CA VAL A 83 4.90 -13.97 -7.26
C VAL A 83 6.05 -14.28 -6.31
N VAL A 84 5.97 -13.79 -5.08
CA VAL A 84 6.98 -14.05 -4.05
C VAL A 84 7.06 -15.54 -3.72
N GLU A 85 5.91 -16.23 -3.66
CA GLU A 85 5.85 -17.69 -3.39
C GLU A 85 6.55 -18.49 -4.50
N ARG A 86 6.39 -18.09 -5.76
CA ARG A 86 7.06 -18.74 -6.89
C ARG A 86 8.58 -18.54 -6.89
N ILE A 87 9.06 -17.45 -6.32
CA ILE A 87 10.50 -17.12 -6.29
C ILE A 87 11.19 -17.75 -5.06
N TYR A 88 10.53 -17.68 -3.89
CA TYR A 88 11.16 -18.00 -2.60
C TYR A 88 10.55 -19.20 -1.88
N GLY A 89 9.46 -19.76 -2.40
CA GLY A 89 8.73 -20.87 -1.78
C GLY A 89 7.73 -20.41 -0.73
N LYS A 90 6.75 -21.28 -0.45
CA LYS A 90 5.61 -20.98 0.40
C LYS A 90 5.96 -20.71 1.86
N GLU A 91 6.90 -21.47 2.42
CA GLU A 91 7.28 -21.36 3.83
C GLU A 91 7.80 -19.96 4.19
N LEU A 92 8.70 -19.42 3.35
CA LEU A 92 9.25 -18.08 3.54
C LEU A 92 8.15 -17.02 3.42
N VAL A 93 7.27 -17.15 2.43
CA VAL A 93 6.18 -16.19 2.21
C VAL A 93 5.16 -16.19 3.35
N ASP A 94 4.79 -17.36 3.87
CA ASP A 94 3.86 -17.44 5.01
C ASP A 94 4.44 -16.73 6.25
N GLY A 95 5.76 -16.82 6.47
CA GLY A 95 6.46 -16.05 7.51
C GLY A 95 6.50 -14.56 7.23
N LEU A 96 6.83 -14.17 5.98
CA LEU A 96 6.90 -12.77 5.54
C LEU A 96 5.54 -12.07 5.68
N VAL A 97 4.47 -12.68 5.18
CA VAL A 97 3.10 -12.14 5.23
C VAL A 97 2.69 -11.88 6.66
N LYS A 98 2.94 -12.81 7.59
CA LYS A 98 2.68 -12.60 9.03
C LYS A 98 3.48 -11.43 9.59
N GLY A 99 4.77 -11.37 9.27
CA GLY A 99 5.66 -10.30 9.71
C GLY A 99 5.22 -8.90 9.28
N LEU A 100 4.71 -8.75 8.05
CA LEU A 100 4.29 -7.47 7.49
C LEU A 100 3.19 -6.76 8.27
N TRP A 101 2.31 -7.50 8.94
CA TRP A 101 1.25 -6.93 9.77
C TRP A 101 1.50 -7.06 11.28
N GLY A 102 2.66 -7.62 11.67
CA GLY A 102 3.09 -7.73 13.06
C GLY A 102 2.63 -8.99 13.77
N ALA A 103 2.12 -10.00 13.06
CA ALA A 103 2.06 -11.34 13.62
C ALA A 103 3.47 -11.90 13.75
N ARG A 104 3.80 -12.35 14.96
CA ARG A 104 5.02 -13.11 15.26
C ARG A 104 4.65 -14.55 15.52
#